data_AF-A8XIZ6-F1
#
_entry.id   AF-A8XIZ6-F1
#
_cell.length_a   1.000
_cell.length_b   1.000
_cell.length_c   1.000
_cell.angle_alpha   90.00
_cell.angle_beta   90.00
_cell.angle_gamma   90.00
#
_symmetry.space_group_name_H-M   'P 1'
#
loop_
_entity.id
_entity.type
_entity.pdbx_description
1 polymer ?
#
loop_
_entity_poly.entity_id
_entity_poly.type
_entity_poly.pdbx_seq_one_letter_code
_entity_poly.pdbx_strand_id
1 'polypeptide(L)'
;MLNAGLVEVEEERGRRPPFLEGVPKNILEKFEAIFKDRSMSWDQKKSKIDFLAQNVLTGDNLRKFQEFKAMKAKGDAEFRHKEARLSPAAQQANQKMRNLMGRERFQFMQGLNENVKQELMEMWRSRFGGAGQRMMRNRRI
;
A
#
# COMPACT_ATOMS: atom_id res chain seq x y z
N MET A 1 -19.98 -20.49 40.16
CA MET A 1 -20.16 -20.79 38.72
C MET A 1 -20.35 -19.48 37.97
N LEU A 2 -19.90 -19.46 36.71
CA LEU A 2 -19.88 -18.35 35.74
C LEU A 2 -18.72 -17.34 35.92
N ASN A 3 -17.77 -17.37 34.98
CA ASN A 3 -17.55 -16.17 34.18
C ASN A 3 -17.09 -16.54 32.76
N ALA A 4 -17.84 -16.03 31.80
CA ALA A 4 -17.56 -16.07 30.37
C ALA A 4 -16.31 -15.25 30.05
N GLY A 5 -15.55 -15.69 29.05
CA GLY A 5 -14.37 -14.97 28.60
C GLY A 5 -13.67 -15.67 27.46
N LEU A 6 -14.40 -16.00 26.39
CA LEU A 6 -13.79 -16.18 25.06
C LEU A 6 -13.24 -14.81 24.65
N VAL A 7 -11.99 -14.57 25.04
CA VAL A 7 -11.20 -13.43 24.55
C VAL A 7 -10.90 -13.74 23.09
N GLU A 8 -11.78 -13.28 22.19
CA GLU A 8 -11.45 -13.15 20.79
C GLU A 8 -10.22 -12.26 20.72
N VAL A 9 -9.10 -12.87 20.33
CA VAL A 9 -7.84 -12.19 20.08
C VAL A 9 -8.05 -11.17 18.96
N GLU A 10 -8.29 -9.92 19.34
CA GLU A 10 -8.09 -8.73 18.51
C GLU A 10 -6.62 -8.67 18.11
N GLU A 11 -6.26 -9.43 17.08
CA GLU A 11 -4.95 -9.37 16.46
C GLU A 11 -4.90 -8.07 15.65
N GLU A 12 -3.99 -7.16 16.04
CA GLU A 12 -3.65 -5.87 15.41
C GLU A 12 -3.31 -6.01 13.90
N ARG A 13 -4.31 -6.28 13.07
CA ARG A 13 -4.18 -6.29 11.62
C ARG A 13 -4.37 -4.87 11.13
N GLY A 14 -3.35 -4.32 10.48
CA GLY A 14 -3.46 -3.06 9.74
C GLY A 14 -4.79 -3.03 9.00
N ARG A 15 -5.61 -2.00 9.26
CA ARG A 15 -7.04 -1.95 8.90
C ARG A 15 -7.29 -2.58 7.54
N ARG A 16 -8.08 -3.66 7.51
CA ARG A 16 -8.48 -4.34 6.27
C ARG A 16 -9.12 -3.30 5.33
N PRO A 17 -8.88 -3.39 4.01
CA PRO A 17 -9.54 -2.49 3.06
C PRO A 17 -11.07 -2.57 3.21
N PRO A 18 -11.80 -1.43 3.15
CA PRO A 18 -13.26 -1.41 3.35
C PRO A 18 -14.04 -2.34 2.41
N PHE A 19 -13.53 -2.58 1.20
CA PHE A 19 -14.15 -3.48 0.22
C PHE A 19 -14.08 -4.97 0.60
N LEU A 20 -13.33 -5.34 1.65
CA LEU A 20 -13.24 -6.69 2.20
C LEU A 20 -13.97 -6.86 3.53
N GLU A 21 -14.69 -5.84 4.00
CA GLU A 21 -15.53 -5.96 5.19
C GLU A 21 -16.70 -6.91 4.91
N GLY A 22 -16.92 -7.87 5.80
CA GLY A 22 -18.04 -8.81 5.73
C GLY A 22 -17.96 -9.85 4.61
N VAL A 23 -16.89 -9.90 3.80
CA VAL A 23 -16.77 -10.91 2.76
C VAL A 23 -16.57 -12.31 3.37
N PRO A 24 -17.10 -13.37 2.75
CA PRO A 24 -16.86 -14.76 3.17
C PRO A 24 -15.38 -15.10 3.33
N LYS A 25 -15.07 -15.95 4.31
CA LYS A 25 -13.68 -16.31 4.67
C LYS A 25 -12.87 -16.83 3.47
N ASN A 26 -13.45 -17.69 2.64
CA ASN A 26 -12.80 -18.23 1.45
C ASN A 26 -12.48 -17.15 0.39
N ILE A 27 -13.26 -16.07 0.31
CA ILE A 27 -12.97 -14.93 -0.56
C ILE A 27 -11.85 -14.09 0.06
N LEU A 28 -11.93 -13.79 1.36
CA LEU A 28 -10.91 -13.03 2.08
C LEU A 28 -9.52 -13.68 1.94
N GLU A 29 -9.44 -15.00 2.08
CA GLU A 29 -8.18 -15.76 1.96
C GLU A 29 -7.51 -15.59 0.59
N LYS A 30 -8.29 -15.48 -0.49
CA LYS A 30 -7.76 -15.22 -1.85
C LYS A 30 -7.06 -13.86 -1.94
N PHE A 31 -7.63 -12.83 -1.33
CA PHE A 31 -7.01 -11.49 -1.28
C PHE A 31 -5.77 -11.49 -0.38
N GLU A 32 -5.87 -12.10 0.80
CA GLU A 32 -4.76 -12.22 1.75
C GLU A 32 -3.53 -12.92 1.14
N ALA A 33 -3.74 -13.96 0.33
CA ALA A 33 -2.68 -14.64 -0.39
C ALA A 33 -1.90 -13.67 -1.31
N ILE A 34 -2.60 -12.81 -2.04
CA ILE A 34 -1.98 -11.79 -2.91
C ILE A 34 -1.25 -10.73 -2.08
N PHE A 35 -1.85 -10.26 -0.98
CA PHE A 35 -1.23 -9.23 -0.13
C PHE A 35 0.07 -9.73 0.51
N LYS A 36 0.08 -10.96 1.01
CA LYS A 36 1.20 -11.56 1.75
C LYS A 36 2.34 -12.04 0.87
N ASP A 37 2.09 -12.34 -0.40
CA ASP A 37 3.11 -12.82 -1.32
C ASP A 37 4.20 -11.77 -1.53
N ARG A 38 5.40 -12.02 -0.99
CA ARG A 38 6.55 -11.11 -1.09
C ARG A 38 7.33 -11.24 -2.39
N SER A 39 7.03 -12.25 -3.22
CA SER A 39 7.68 -12.45 -4.51
C SER A 39 7.15 -11.51 -5.59
N MET A 40 5.94 -10.97 -5.40
CA MET A 40 5.29 -10.09 -6.36
C MET A 40 5.62 -8.61 -6.14
N SER A 41 5.87 -7.92 -7.24
CA SER A 41 5.95 -6.46 -7.25
C SER A 41 4.60 -5.81 -6.91
N TRP A 42 4.63 -4.53 -6.54
CA TRP A 42 3.42 -3.79 -6.19
C TRP A 42 2.44 -3.69 -7.37
N ASP A 43 2.94 -3.49 -8.59
CA ASP A 43 2.11 -3.40 -9.79
C ASP A 43 1.47 -4.76 -10.13
N GLN A 44 2.22 -5.86 -9.97
CA GLN A 44 1.67 -7.21 -10.13
C GLN A 44 0.55 -7.49 -9.13
N LYS A 45 0.73 -7.11 -7.85
CA LYS A 45 -0.33 -7.22 -6.84
C LYS A 45 -1.56 -6.41 -7.22
N LYS A 46 -1.39 -5.16 -7.66
CA LYS A 46 -2.49 -4.28 -8.07
C LYS A 46 -3.33 -4.93 -9.17
N SER A 47 -2.69 -5.46 -10.22
CA SER A 47 -3.39 -6.14 -11.31
C SER A 47 -4.13 -7.39 -10.87
N LYS A 48 -3.52 -8.22 -10.01
CA LYS A 48 -4.17 -9.44 -9.49
C LYS A 48 -5.35 -9.12 -8.57
N ILE A 49 -5.24 -8.10 -7.72
CA ILE A 49 -6.33 -7.65 -6.85
C ILE A 49 -7.49 -7.14 -7.70
N ASP A 50 -7.21 -6.36 -8.75
CA ASP A 50 -8.23 -5.84 -9.66
C ASP A 50 -9.00 -6.96 -10.36
N PHE A 51 -8.26 -7.91 -10.95
CA PHE A 51 -8.85 -9.08 -11.56
C PHE A 51 -9.70 -9.87 -10.56
N LEU A 52 -9.16 -10.19 -9.37
CA LEU A 52 -9.89 -10.95 -8.37
C LEU A 52 -11.17 -10.23 -7.94
N ALA A 53 -11.08 -8.94 -7.63
CA ALA A 53 -12.22 -8.14 -7.17
C ALA A 53 -13.37 -8.09 -8.17
N GLN A 54 -13.06 -7.90 -9.46
CA GLN A 54 -14.06 -7.91 -10.54
C GLN A 54 -14.77 -9.26 -10.68
N ASN A 55 -14.14 -10.36 -10.29
CA ASN A 55 -14.66 -11.71 -10.46
C ASN A 55 -15.40 -12.25 -9.22
N VAL A 56 -15.00 -11.85 -8.01
CA VAL A 56 -15.49 -12.49 -6.77
C VAL A 56 -16.25 -11.55 -5.85
N LEU A 57 -16.12 -10.23 -6.00
CA LEU A 57 -16.91 -9.28 -5.21
C LEU A 57 -18.20 -8.96 -5.95
N THR A 58 -19.27 -8.78 -5.19
CA THR A 58 -20.58 -8.37 -5.70
C THR A 58 -21.17 -7.29 -4.79
N GLY A 59 -22.27 -6.66 -5.23
CA GLY A 59 -23.02 -5.68 -4.44
C GLY A 59 -22.16 -4.56 -3.86
N ASP A 60 -22.32 -4.32 -2.56
CA ASP A 60 -21.62 -3.25 -1.84
C ASP A 60 -20.11 -3.41 -1.82
N ASN A 61 -19.59 -4.64 -1.74
CA ASN A 61 -18.15 -4.88 -1.74
C ASN A 61 -17.50 -4.49 -3.06
N LEU A 62 -18.17 -4.80 -4.19
CA LEU A 62 -17.69 -4.37 -5.52
C LEU A 62 -17.76 -2.85 -5.67
N ARG A 63 -18.84 -2.21 -5.19
CA ARG A 63 -18.96 -0.74 -5.20
C ARG A 63 -17.83 -0.08 -4.40
N LYS A 64 -17.60 -0.52 -3.15
CA LYS A 64 -16.49 -0.04 -2.30
C LYS A 64 -15.13 -0.25 -2.97
N PHE A 65 -14.96 -1.34 -3.74
CA PHE A 65 -13.73 -1.58 -4.48
C PHE A 65 -13.53 -0.57 -5.62
N GLN A 66 -14.57 -0.24 -6.38
CA GLN A 66 -14.50 0.78 -7.43
C GLN A 66 -14.21 2.18 -6.85
N GLU A 67 -14.83 2.54 -5.72
CA GLU A 67 -14.54 3.79 -4.99
C GLU A 67 -13.07 3.83 -4.54
N PHE A 68 -12.58 2.72 -3.97
CA PHE A 68 -11.17 2.59 -3.60
C PHE A 68 -10.24 2.76 -4.80
N LYS A 69 -10.57 2.16 -5.96
CA LYS A 69 -9.81 2.35 -7.20
C LYS A 69 -9.80 3.81 -7.66
N ALA A 70 -10.95 4.48 -7.66
CA ALA A 70 -11.05 5.88 -8.08
C ALA A 70 -10.22 6.80 -7.17
N MET A 71 -10.31 6.62 -5.85
CA MET A 71 -9.48 7.34 -4.88
C MET A 71 -7.98 7.12 -5.13
N LYS A 72 -7.58 5.86 -5.38
CA LYS A 72 -6.19 5.53 -5.71
C LYS A 72 -5.74 6.11 -7.04
N ALA A 73 -6.59 6.12 -8.06
CA ALA A 73 -6.27 6.68 -9.37
C ALA A 73 -6.00 8.19 -9.29
N LYS A 74 -6.78 8.92 -8.49
CA LYS A 74 -6.53 10.34 -8.21
C LYS A 74 -5.16 10.56 -7.55
N GLY A 75 -4.85 9.80 -6.51
CA GLY A 75 -3.53 9.86 -5.86
C GLY A 75 -2.37 9.47 -6.79
N ASP A 76 -2.56 8.47 -7.66
CA ASP A 76 -1.56 8.07 -8.66
C ASP A 76 -1.37 9.16 -9.75
N ALA A 77 -2.40 9.95 -10.08
CA ALA A 77 -2.28 11.08 -11.02
C ALA A 77 -1.49 12.24 -10.41
N GLU A 78 -1.80 12.64 -9.17
CA GLU A 78 -1.05 13.66 -8.44
C GLU A 78 0.42 13.25 -8.25
N PHE A 79 0.66 11.98 -7.91
CA PHE A 79 1.99 11.42 -7.80
C PHE A 79 2.76 11.51 -9.12
N ARG A 80 2.14 11.12 -10.25
CA ARG A 80 2.78 11.20 -11.58
C ARG A 80 3.13 12.63 -11.98
N HIS A 81 2.25 13.59 -11.67
CA HIS A 81 2.54 15.00 -11.93
C HIS A 81 3.75 15.51 -11.12
N LYS A 82 3.87 15.09 -9.85
CA LYS A 82 5.05 15.42 -9.03
C LYS A 82 6.31 14.68 -9.49
N GLU A 83 6.19 13.41 -9.88
CA GLU A 83 7.29 12.61 -10.43
C GLU A 83 7.90 13.25 -11.67
N ALA A 84 7.06 13.76 -12.58
CA ALA A 84 7.51 14.46 -13.79
C ALA A 84 8.28 15.77 -13.51
N ARG A 85 8.13 16.34 -12.31
CA ARG A 85 8.80 17.58 -11.88
C ARG A 85 10.07 17.36 -11.06
N LEU A 86 10.40 16.10 -10.75
CA LEU A 86 11.63 15.76 -10.03
C LEU A 86 12.85 16.13 -10.86
N SER A 87 13.94 16.47 -10.17
CA SER A 87 15.27 16.57 -10.79
C SER A 87 15.69 15.24 -11.45
N PRO A 88 16.57 15.25 -12.47
CA PRO A 88 17.02 14.02 -13.13
C PRO A 88 17.58 12.97 -12.16
N ALA A 89 18.34 13.41 -11.14
CA ALA A 89 18.86 12.54 -10.10
C ALA A 89 17.75 11.90 -9.25
N ALA A 90 16.72 12.67 -8.90
CA ALA A 90 15.57 12.17 -8.17
C ALA A 90 14.69 11.24 -9.02
N GLN A 91 14.50 11.50 -10.31
CA GLN A 91 13.81 10.57 -11.22
C GLN A 91 14.51 9.22 -11.29
N GLN A 92 15.83 9.22 -11.51
CA GLN A 92 16.63 7.99 -11.59
C GLN A 92 16.59 7.22 -10.27
N ALA A 93 16.72 7.91 -9.14
CA ALA A 93 16.59 7.30 -7.82
C ALA A 93 15.19 6.72 -7.60
N ASN A 94 14.13 7.43 -8.03
CA ASN A 94 12.75 6.95 -7.93
C ASN A 94 12.53 5.67 -8.73
N GLN A 95 13.02 5.62 -9.96
CA GLN A 95 12.92 4.46 -10.84
C GLN A 95 13.63 3.25 -10.22
N LYS A 96 14.86 3.42 -9.71
CA LYS A 96 15.59 2.35 -9.03
C LYS A 96 14.85 1.86 -7.79
N MET A 97 14.29 2.76 -6.99
CA MET A 97 13.51 2.39 -5.80
C MET A 97 12.27 1.55 -6.13
N ARG A 98 11.64 1.68 -7.31
CA ARG A 98 10.45 0.88 -7.69
C ARG A 98 10.73 -0.62 -7.69
N ASN A 99 11.98 -1.01 -7.95
CA ASN A 99 12.40 -2.41 -7.98
C ASN A 99 12.96 -2.91 -6.64
N LEU A 100 13.08 -2.03 -5.63
CA LEU A 100 13.60 -2.40 -4.32
C LEU A 100 12.46 -2.56 -3.31
N MET A 101 12.58 -3.52 -2.40
CA MET A 101 11.63 -3.74 -1.32
C MET A 101 12.31 -3.68 0.06
N GLY A 102 11.49 -3.52 1.10
CA GLY A 102 11.93 -3.67 2.49
C GLY A 102 13.21 -2.89 2.86
N ARG A 103 14.21 -3.61 3.35
CA ARG A 103 15.48 -3.06 3.84
C ARG A 103 16.35 -2.48 2.72
N GLU A 104 16.40 -3.11 1.55
CA GLU A 104 17.23 -2.66 0.43
C GLU A 104 16.78 -1.28 -0.07
N ARG A 105 15.46 -1.09 -0.19
CA ARG A 105 14.88 0.20 -0.55
C ARG A 105 15.23 1.28 0.46
N PHE A 106 15.22 0.94 1.75
CA PHE A 106 15.56 1.86 2.83
C PHE A 106 17.04 2.25 2.82
N GLN A 107 17.94 1.27 2.71
CA GLN A 107 19.39 1.52 2.61
C GLN A 107 19.72 2.38 1.38
N PHE A 108 19.10 2.08 0.23
CA PHE A 108 19.23 2.90 -0.96
C PHE A 108 18.81 4.36 -0.68
N MET A 109 17.66 4.57 -0.05
CA MET A 109 17.19 5.92 0.30
C MET A 109 18.14 6.64 1.26
N GLN A 110 18.71 5.95 2.26
CA GLN A 110 19.67 6.56 3.19
C GLN A 110 20.95 7.04 2.48
N GLY A 111 21.40 6.35 1.44
CA GLY A 111 22.58 6.71 0.64
C GLY A 111 22.36 7.86 -0.35
N LEU A 112 21.13 8.36 -0.51
CA LEU A 112 20.85 9.48 -1.43
C LEU A 112 21.32 10.82 -0.85
N ASN A 113 21.62 11.77 -1.74
CA ASN A 113 21.83 13.17 -1.39
C ASN A 113 20.57 13.75 -0.70
N GLU A 114 20.74 14.66 0.25
CA GLU A 114 19.65 15.23 1.04
C GLU A 114 18.60 15.96 0.19
N ASN A 115 19.01 16.68 -0.86
CA ASN A 115 18.08 17.35 -1.76
C ASN A 115 17.23 16.33 -2.53
N VAL A 116 17.85 15.26 -3.04
CA VAL A 116 17.17 14.17 -3.73
C VAL A 116 16.20 13.45 -2.78
N LYS A 117 16.59 13.22 -1.52
CA LYS A 117 15.70 12.66 -0.49
C LYS A 117 14.49 13.56 -0.27
N GLN A 118 14.67 14.87 -0.14
CA GLN A 118 13.58 15.81 0.11
C GLN A 118 12.56 15.83 -1.03
N GLU A 119 13.03 15.94 -2.28
CA GLU A 119 12.17 15.90 -3.47
C GLU A 119 11.33 14.61 -3.51
N LEU A 120 12.00 13.46 -3.30
CA LEU A 120 11.33 12.17 -3.24
C LEU A 120 10.31 12.15 -2.10
N MET A 121 10.69 12.55 -0.89
CA MET A 121 9.82 12.54 0.28
C MET A 121 8.57 13.40 0.08
N GLU A 122 8.70 14.59 -0.52
CA GLU A 122 7.56 15.45 -0.82
C GLU A 122 6.60 14.82 -1.84
N MET A 123 7.15 14.19 -2.89
CA MET A 123 6.36 13.40 -3.84
C MET A 123 5.65 12.24 -3.13
N TRP A 124 6.37 11.42 -2.35
CA TRP A 124 5.82 10.25 -1.66
C TRP A 124 4.80 10.61 -0.57
N ARG A 125 4.91 11.78 0.09
CA ARG A 125 3.90 12.31 1.02
C ARG A 125 2.53 12.47 0.36
N SER A 126 2.48 12.92 -0.90
CA SER A 126 1.20 13.06 -1.62
C SER A 126 0.52 11.72 -1.91
N ARG A 127 1.30 10.64 -2.08
CA ARG A 127 0.78 9.29 -2.39
C ARG A 127 0.26 8.53 -1.16
N PHE A 128 0.86 8.77 0.00
CA PHE A 128 0.59 8.00 1.22
C PHE A 128 -0.02 8.80 2.37
N GLY A 129 -0.16 10.13 2.27
CA GLY A 129 -0.64 10.97 3.36
C GLY A 129 0.06 10.69 4.70
N GLY A 130 -0.66 10.87 5.81
CA GLY A 130 -0.15 10.57 7.16
C GLY A 130 0.26 9.10 7.40
N ALA A 131 -0.13 8.16 6.54
CA ALA A 131 0.29 6.75 6.63
C ALA A 131 1.74 6.54 6.17
N GLY A 132 2.22 7.35 5.22
CA GLY A 132 3.64 7.40 4.84
C GLY A 132 4.53 7.90 5.98
N GLN A 133 4.05 8.89 6.74
CA GLN A 133 4.68 9.36 7.98
C GLN A 133 4.73 8.27 9.06
N ARG A 134 3.66 7.48 9.21
CA ARG A 134 3.57 6.43 10.24
C ARG A 134 4.48 5.23 9.94
N MET A 135 4.62 4.84 8.67
CA MET A 135 5.58 3.81 8.22
C MET A 135 7.05 4.16 8.49
N MET A 136 7.36 5.46 8.59
CA MET A 136 8.69 5.99 8.88
C MET A 136 8.90 6.29 10.37
N ARG A 137 7.85 6.69 11.11
CA ARG A 137 7.92 6.91 12.56
C ARG A 137 7.99 5.61 13.38
N ASN A 138 7.29 4.55 12.96
CA ASN A 138 7.28 3.27 13.70
C ASN A 138 8.50 2.36 13.41
N ARG A 139 9.61 2.93 12.91
CA ARG A 139 10.87 2.21 12.69
C ARG A 139 12.09 2.94 13.24
N ARG A 140 11.90 3.74 14.29
CA ARG A 140 12.98 4.00 15.26
C ARG A 140 13.17 2.72 16.06
N ILE A 141 14.09 1.89 15.59
CA ILE A 141 14.88 0.99 16.44
C ILE A 141 16.16 1.76 16.72
#